data_AF-A0A7J4Q430-F1
#
_entry.id   AF-A0A7J4Q430-F1
#
_cell.length_a   1.000
_cell.length_b   1.000
_cell.length_c   1.000
_cell.angle_alpha   90.00
_cell.angle_beta   90.00
_cell.angle_gamma   90.00
#
_symmetry.space_group_name_H-M   'P 1'
#
loop_
_entity.id
_entity.type
_entity.pdbx_description
1 polymer ?
#
loop_
_entity_poly.entity_id
_entity_poly.type
_entity_poly.pdbx_seq_one_letter_code
_entity_poly.pdbx_strand_id
1 'polypeptide(L)'
;LYPMAILLDNLHKNLQVEIEEQDIDELLFNTLELLEDADINMINLRDASDIITPAAALMAISSGGDIIRAAHSKGKETNRILRTCELLEKFSLSCSTKKDGLSLLGGEIPKKPNEPIDTHMDHRLAMTAVILATYCGGEIMNPEIVKVTHPDFLEMIKSLKILQP
;
A
#
# COMPACT_ATOMS: atom_id res chain seq x y z
N LEU A 1 10.31 4.19 0.84
CA LEU A 1 9.23 4.48 -0.14
C LEU A 1 9.00 3.35 -1.16
N TYR A 2 9.91 2.39 -1.30
CA TYR A 2 9.89 1.38 -2.37
C TYR A 2 8.53 0.70 -2.67
N PRO A 3 7.79 0.12 -1.69
CA PRO A 3 6.49 -0.49 -2.01
C PRO A 3 5.45 0.50 -2.54
N MET A 4 5.54 1.77 -2.12
CA MET A 4 4.64 2.83 -2.59
C MET A 4 4.97 3.21 -4.04
N ALA A 5 6.26 3.16 -4.41
CA ALA A 5 6.72 3.41 -5.78
C ALA A 5 6.22 2.31 -6.72
N ILE A 6 6.37 1.02 -6.36
CA ILE A 6 5.84 -0.10 -7.15
C ILE A 6 4.33 0.01 -7.31
N LEU A 7 3.60 0.28 -6.21
CA LEU A 7 2.15 0.45 -6.26
C LEU A 7 1.75 1.60 -7.20
N LEU A 8 2.44 2.73 -7.12
CA LEU A 8 2.18 3.88 -7.98
C LEU A 8 2.46 3.57 -9.46
N ASP A 9 3.54 2.86 -9.77
CA ASP A 9 3.90 2.42 -11.12
C ASP A 9 2.83 1.46 -11.71
N ASN A 10 2.37 0.50 -10.91
CA ASN A 10 1.32 -0.44 -11.31
C ASN A 10 -0.04 0.22 -11.53
N LEU A 11 -0.35 1.29 -10.79
CA LEU A 11 -1.57 2.09 -11.00
C LEU A 11 -1.48 2.97 -12.26
N HIS A 12 -0.29 3.47 -12.58
CA HIS A 12 -0.09 4.48 -13.63
C HIS A 12 0.95 4.02 -14.65
N LYS A 13 0.54 3.18 -15.61
CA LYS A 13 1.40 2.58 -16.66
C LYS A 13 2.26 3.55 -17.50
N ASN A 14 1.93 4.85 -17.49
CA ASN A 14 2.67 5.89 -18.21
C ASN A 14 3.70 6.63 -17.32
N LEU A 15 3.70 6.38 -16.02
CA LEU A 15 4.71 6.87 -15.10
C LEU A 15 5.92 5.93 -15.24
N GLN A 16 7.11 6.47 -15.48
CA GLN A 16 8.35 5.71 -15.40
C GLN A 16 9.00 6.07 -14.07
N VAL A 17 8.96 5.16 -13.11
CA VAL A 17 9.60 5.36 -11.80
C VAL A 17 11.00 4.76 -11.84
N GLU A 18 12.02 5.61 -11.83
CA GLU A 18 13.40 5.17 -11.57
C GLU A 18 13.60 5.05 -10.06
N ILE A 19 14.03 3.88 -9.59
CA ILE A 19 14.29 3.63 -8.18
C ILE A 19 15.79 3.49 -7.96
N GLU A 20 16.35 4.38 -7.14
CA GLU A 20 17.72 4.25 -6.66
C GLU A 20 17.76 3.33 -5.44
N GLU A 21 18.52 2.23 -5.54
CA GLU A 21 18.78 1.33 -4.41
C GLU A 21 19.77 1.98 -3.44
N GLN A 22 19.38 2.13 -2.18
CA GLN A 22 20.27 2.58 -1.10
C GLN A 22 20.10 1.70 0.13
N ASP A 23 21.18 1.04 0.57
CA ASP A 23 21.34 0.28 1.83
C ASP A 23 20.07 -0.43 2.32
N ILE A 24 19.46 -1.25 1.44
CA ILE A 24 18.30 -2.07 1.79
C ILE A 24 18.81 -3.35 2.46
N ASP A 25 18.26 -3.68 3.62
CA ASP A 25 18.46 -4.99 4.27
C ASP A 25 18.12 -6.12 3.28
N GLU A 26 18.99 -7.12 3.13
CA GLU A 26 18.85 -8.20 2.14
C GLU A 26 17.49 -8.92 2.23
N LEU A 27 16.93 -9.09 3.43
CA LEU A 27 15.61 -9.72 3.61
C LEU A 27 14.48 -8.81 3.12
N LEU A 28 14.59 -7.51 3.40
CA LEU A 28 13.63 -6.54 2.91
C LEU A 28 13.71 -6.46 1.38
N PHE A 29 14.90 -6.41 0.82
CA PHE A 29 15.14 -6.39 -0.63
C PHE A 29 14.48 -7.58 -1.33
N ASN A 30 14.73 -8.81 -0.86
CA ASN A 30 14.07 -10.01 -1.40
C ASN A 30 12.54 -9.93 -1.34
N THR A 31 11.99 -9.33 -0.28
CA THR A 31 10.53 -9.16 -0.15
C THR A 31 10.00 -8.11 -1.12
N LEU A 32 10.80 -7.09 -1.44
CA LEU A 32 10.46 -6.04 -2.39
C LEU A 32 10.55 -6.54 -3.83
N GLU A 33 11.54 -7.35 -4.19
CA GLU A 33 11.61 -8.00 -5.51
C GLU A 33 10.39 -8.88 -5.77
N LEU A 34 9.92 -9.62 -4.75
CA LEU A 34 8.69 -10.42 -4.87
C LEU A 34 7.45 -9.57 -5.15
N LEU A 35 7.42 -8.30 -4.74
CA LEU A 35 6.30 -7.40 -5.01
C LEU A 35 6.27 -6.94 -6.48
N GLU A 36 7.40 -7.00 -7.20
CA GLU A 36 7.46 -6.65 -8.62
C GLU A 36 6.90 -7.75 -9.52
N ASP A 37 6.85 -8.99 -9.03
CA ASP A 37 6.23 -10.10 -9.72
C ASP A 37 4.69 -9.96 -9.68
N ALA A 38 4.09 -9.66 -10.83
CA ALA A 38 2.64 -9.53 -10.95
C ALA A 38 1.88 -10.83 -10.63
N ASP A 39 2.54 -11.99 -10.71
CA ASP A 39 1.97 -13.31 -10.42
C ASP A 39 2.20 -13.77 -8.97
N ILE A 40 2.74 -12.89 -8.11
CA ILE A 40 2.94 -13.17 -6.69
C ILE A 40 1.62 -13.46 -5.97
N ASN A 41 1.51 -14.66 -5.41
CA ASN A 41 0.31 -15.09 -4.68
C ASN A 41 0.56 -15.30 -3.17
N MET A 42 1.79 -15.11 -2.69
CA MET A 42 2.13 -15.28 -1.28
C MET A 42 3.30 -14.41 -0.86
N ILE A 43 3.13 -13.64 0.20
CA ILE A 43 4.18 -12.79 0.76
C ILE A 43 4.31 -13.04 2.27
N ASN A 44 5.53 -13.32 2.71
CA ASN A 44 5.83 -13.49 4.12
C ASN A 44 6.39 -12.20 4.70
N LEU A 45 5.65 -11.58 5.63
CA LEU A 45 6.04 -10.31 6.24
C LEU A 45 6.54 -10.45 7.68
N ARG A 46 7.06 -11.61 8.09
CA ARG A 46 7.51 -11.91 9.47
C ARG A 46 8.28 -10.77 10.14
N ASP A 47 9.15 -10.10 9.38
CA ASP A 47 10.06 -9.08 9.87
C ASP A 47 9.83 -7.70 9.22
N ALA A 48 8.72 -7.53 8.48
CA ALA A 48 8.46 -6.35 7.63
C ALA A 48 7.03 -5.78 7.81
N SER A 49 6.70 -5.30 9.02
CA SER A 49 5.37 -4.73 9.32
C SER A 49 5.00 -3.48 8.53
N ASP A 50 6.00 -2.77 8.02
CA ASP A 50 5.83 -1.44 7.43
C ASP A 50 5.32 -1.48 5.99
N ILE A 51 5.43 -2.64 5.35
CA ILE A 51 5.05 -2.81 3.94
C ILE A 51 3.71 -3.53 3.77
N ILE A 52 3.06 -3.96 4.87
CA ILE A 52 1.81 -4.73 4.80
C ILE A 52 0.71 -4.02 4.01
N THR A 53 0.50 -2.73 4.25
CA THR A 53 -0.56 -1.96 3.59
C THR A 53 -0.31 -1.76 2.09
N PRO A 54 0.85 -1.24 1.65
CA PRO A 54 1.11 -1.13 0.21
C PRO A 54 1.22 -2.50 -0.48
N ALA A 55 1.75 -3.52 0.17
CA ALA A 55 1.79 -4.89 -0.38
C ALA A 55 0.37 -5.44 -0.61
N ALA A 56 -0.52 -5.28 0.36
CA ALA A 56 -1.90 -5.74 0.23
C ALA A 56 -2.65 -5.01 -0.90
N ALA A 57 -2.44 -3.69 -1.02
CA ALA A 57 -3.01 -2.90 -2.12
C ALA A 57 -2.48 -3.38 -3.48
N LEU A 58 -1.17 -3.64 -3.58
CA LEU A 58 -0.55 -4.13 -4.81
C LEU A 58 -1.07 -5.52 -5.18
N MET A 59 -1.10 -6.46 -4.24
CA MET A 59 -1.65 -7.79 -4.48
C MET A 59 -3.12 -7.76 -4.91
N ALA A 60 -3.94 -6.86 -4.33
CA ALA A 60 -5.35 -6.72 -4.70
C ALA A 60 -5.56 -6.24 -6.14
N ILE A 61 -4.67 -5.39 -6.67
CA ILE A 61 -4.74 -4.93 -8.08
C ILE A 61 -4.03 -5.88 -9.06
N SER A 62 -3.15 -6.75 -8.55
CA SER A 62 -2.40 -7.75 -9.32
C SER A 62 -3.09 -9.13 -9.29
N SER A 63 -2.41 -10.23 -8.97
CA SER A 63 -2.98 -11.59 -9.02
C SER A 63 -3.67 -12.06 -7.73
N GLY A 64 -3.68 -11.25 -6.66
CA GLY A 64 -4.28 -11.60 -5.37
C GLY A 64 -3.35 -12.48 -4.52
N GLY A 65 -3.92 -13.20 -3.55
CA GLY A 65 -3.17 -14.17 -2.73
C GLY A 65 -3.08 -13.81 -1.25
N ASP A 66 -2.04 -14.29 -0.58
CA ASP A 66 -1.95 -14.28 0.88
C ASP A 66 -0.71 -13.57 1.44
N ILE A 67 -0.94 -12.65 2.36
CA ILE A 67 0.11 -12.12 3.23
C ILE A 67 0.11 -12.93 4.52
N ILE A 68 1.25 -13.47 4.93
CA ILE A 68 1.38 -14.35 6.10
C ILE A 68 2.44 -13.87 7.09
N ARG A 69 2.40 -14.43 8.32
CA ARG A 69 3.33 -14.15 9.43
C ARG A 69 3.42 -12.67 9.86
N ALA A 70 2.41 -11.87 9.55
CA ALA A 70 2.33 -10.45 9.86
C ALA A 70 1.66 -10.15 11.22
N ALA A 71 1.54 -11.13 12.12
CA ALA A 71 0.80 -10.97 13.38
C ALA A 71 1.32 -9.80 14.26
N HIS A 72 2.60 -9.49 14.19
CA HIS A 72 3.24 -8.38 14.91
C HIS A 72 2.80 -6.99 14.39
N SER A 73 2.22 -6.91 13.19
CA SER A 73 1.67 -5.67 12.62
C SER A 73 0.40 -5.18 13.37
N LYS A 74 -0.20 -6.01 14.22
CA LYS A 74 -1.39 -5.63 15.01
C LYS A 74 -1.10 -4.61 16.12
N GLY A 75 0.16 -4.52 16.58
CA GLY A 75 0.56 -3.69 17.71
C GLY A 75 1.41 -2.47 17.31
N LYS A 76 1.29 -1.99 16.08
CA LYS A 76 2.01 -0.80 15.59
C LYS A 76 1.22 0.46 15.97
N GLU A 77 1.23 1.54 15.18
CA GLU A 77 0.40 2.71 15.47
C GLU A 77 -1.08 2.34 15.53
N THR A 78 -1.48 1.35 14.70
CA THR A 78 -2.80 0.76 14.69
C THR A 78 -2.71 -0.76 14.58
N ASN A 79 -3.86 -1.43 14.61
CA ASN A 79 -3.97 -2.80 14.12
C ASN A 79 -3.90 -2.79 12.59
N ARG A 80 -2.69 -2.75 12.02
CA ARG A 80 -2.49 -2.61 10.57
C ARG A 80 -3.09 -3.76 9.76
N ILE A 81 -3.31 -4.95 10.33
CA ILE A 81 -4.04 -6.02 9.64
C ILE A 81 -5.50 -5.59 9.43
N LEU A 82 -6.20 -5.25 10.52
CA LEU A 82 -7.59 -4.85 10.43
C LEU A 82 -7.77 -3.58 9.58
N ARG A 83 -6.96 -2.55 9.86
CA ARG A 83 -7.10 -1.26 9.20
C ARG A 83 -6.69 -1.26 7.73
N THR A 84 -5.77 -2.15 7.32
CA THR A 84 -5.48 -2.34 5.89
C THR A 84 -6.71 -2.93 5.18
N CYS A 85 -7.37 -3.92 5.78
CA CYS A 85 -8.58 -4.52 5.20
C CYS A 85 -9.68 -3.47 4.98
N GLU A 86 -9.98 -2.69 6.03
CA GLU A 86 -10.98 -1.62 5.97
C GLU A 86 -10.61 -0.52 4.95
N LEU A 87 -9.32 -0.15 4.87
CA LEU A 87 -8.84 0.81 3.88
C LEU A 87 -9.07 0.30 2.44
N LEU A 88 -8.69 -0.95 2.16
CA LEU A 88 -8.85 -1.54 0.83
C LEU A 88 -10.33 -1.64 0.42
N GLU A 89 -11.20 -2.02 1.34
CA GLU A 89 -12.64 -2.07 1.10
C GLU A 89 -13.22 -0.69 0.71
N LYS A 90 -12.73 0.41 1.30
CA LYS A 90 -13.14 1.77 0.91
C LYS A 90 -12.81 2.10 -0.56
N PHE A 91 -11.77 1.47 -1.11
CA PHE A 91 -11.38 1.57 -2.52
C PHE A 91 -11.99 0.47 -3.40
N SER A 92 -12.97 -0.30 -2.89
CA SER A 92 -13.57 -1.46 -3.58
C SER A 92 -12.57 -2.56 -3.92
N LEU A 93 -11.56 -2.75 -3.06
CA LEU A 93 -10.59 -3.84 -3.15
C LEU A 93 -10.91 -4.89 -2.06
N SER A 94 -11.12 -6.13 -2.49
CA SER A 94 -11.52 -7.26 -1.65
C SER A 94 -10.34 -7.77 -0.83
N CYS A 95 -10.44 -7.60 0.49
CA CYS A 95 -9.47 -8.07 1.46
C CYS A 95 -10.21 -8.78 2.60
N SER A 96 -9.58 -9.80 3.18
CA SER A 96 -10.08 -10.42 4.41
C SER A 96 -8.95 -10.63 5.41
N THR A 97 -9.24 -10.36 6.69
CA THR A 97 -8.25 -10.53 7.75
C THR A 97 -8.06 -12.01 8.08
N LYS A 98 -6.80 -12.44 8.23
CA LYS A 98 -6.43 -13.73 8.81
C LYS A 98 -5.80 -13.53 10.20
N LYS A 99 -5.58 -14.63 10.94
CA LYS A 99 -4.99 -14.57 12.29
C LYS A 99 -3.64 -13.85 12.29
N ASP A 100 -2.82 -14.10 11.28
CA ASP A 100 -1.45 -13.63 11.14
C ASP A 100 -1.19 -12.99 9.77
N GLY A 101 -2.22 -12.42 9.12
CA GLY A 101 -2.10 -12.03 7.73
C GLY A 101 -3.35 -11.45 7.09
N LEU A 102 -3.34 -11.40 5.76
CA LEU A 102 -4.42 -10.92 4.90
C LEU A 102 -4.61 -11.88 3.72
N SER A 103 -5.81 -11.91 3.15
CA SER A 103 -6.12 -12.64 1.92
C SER A 103 -6.82 -11.71 0.93
N LEU A 104 -6.33 -11.66 -0.29
CA LEU A 104 -6.70 -10.72 -1.34
C LEU A 104 -7.27 -11.48 -2.55
N LEU A 105 -8.32 -10.94 -3.17
CA LEU A 105 -8.93 -11.57 -4.34
C LEU A 105 -8.07 -11.42 -5.61
N GLY A 106 -7.50 -10.23 -5.82
CA GLY A 106 -6.70 -9.93 -7.01
C GLY A 106 -7.55 -9.47 -8.20
N GLY A 107 -6.90 -8.79 -9.16
CA GLY A 107 -7.45 -8.36 -10.44
C GLY A 107 -8.42 -7.20 -10.33
N GLU A 108 -8.45 -6.51 -9.19
CA GLU A 108 -9.42 -5.46 -8.91
C GLU A 108 -8.89 -4.08 -9.30
N ILE A 109 -9.81 -3.19 -9.70
CA ILE A 109 -9.48 -1.82 -10.06
C ILE A 109 -9.98 -0.90 -8.95
N PRO A 110 -9.12 -0.08 -8.31
CA PRO A 110 -9.53 0.82 -7.25
C PRO A 110 -10.61 1.80 -7.72
N LYS A 111 -11.62 2.02 -6.89
CA LYS A 111 -12.70 2.99 -7.15
C LYS A 111 -12.68 4.11 -6.13
N LYS A 112 -13.19 5.27 -6.54
CA LYS A 112 -13.28 6.44 -5.66
C LYS A 112 -14.14 6.10 -4.44
N PRO A 113 -13.63 6.29 -3.22
CA PRO A 113 -14.44 6.17 -2.00
C PRO A 113 -15.59 7.18 -1.99
N ASN A 114 -16.74 6.77 -1.43
CA ASN A 114 -17.91 7.64 -1.26
C ASN A 114 -17.85 8.53 -0.01
N GLU A 115 -16.93 8.22 0.90
CA GLU A 115 -16.76 8.91 2.18
C GLU A 115 -15.29 9.27 2.39
N PRO A 116 -14.97 10.29 3.20
CA PRO A 116 -13.61 10.55 3.63
C PRO A 116 -12.98 9.34 4.32
N ILE A 117 -11.71 9.10 4.04
CA ILE A 117 -10.92 8.00 4.59
C ILE A 117 -10.26 8.46 5.90
N ASP A 118 -10.62 7.83 7.01
CA ASP A 118 -9.86 7.90 8.24
C ASP A 118 -8.70 6.89 8.20
N THR A 119 -7.49 7.39 8.41
CA THR A 119 -6.25 6.60 8.43
C THR A 119 -5.81 6.27 9.85
N HIS A 120 -6.61 6.67 10.85
CA HIS A 120 -6.39 6.43 12.27
C HIS A 120 -5.02 6.89 12.76
N MET A 121 -4.49 7.96 12.17
CA MET A 121 -3.17 8.51 12.43
C MET A 121 -2.02 7.51 12.19
N ASP A 122 -2.23 6.50 11.33
CA ASP A 122 -1.18 5.60 10.85
C ASP A 122 -0.60 6.13 9.54
N HIS A 123 0.67 6.52 9.57
CA HIS A 123 1.34 7.10 8.42
C HIS A 123 1.47 6.12 7.26
N ARG A 124 1.56 4.79 7.49
CA ARG A 124 1.65 3.79 6.42
C ARG A 124 0.30 3.64 5.72
N LEU A 125 -0.81 3.61 6.48
CA LEU A 125 -2.16 3.64 5.91
C LEU A 125 -2.39 4.91 5.10
N ALA A 126 -2.00 6.07 5.65
CA ALA A 126 -2.17 7.35 4.98
C ALA A 126 -1.39 7.45 3.66
N MET A 127 -0.13 6.99 3.65
CA MET A 127 0.66 6.95 2.41
C MET A 127 0.00 6.06 1.36
N THR A 128 -0.45 4.85 1.72
CA THR A 128 -1.13 3.96 0.76
C THR A 128 -2.45 4.54 0.27
N ALA A 129 -3.24 5.16 1.16
CA ALA A 129 -4.49 5.82 0.81
C ALA A 129 -4.27 6.96 -0.21
N VAL A 130 -3.21 7.77 -0.01
CA VAL A 130 -2.82 8.83 -0.93
C VAL A 130 -2.44 8.24 -2.30
N ILE A 131 -1.62 7.18 -2.34
CA ILE A 131 -1.25 6.51 -3.61
C ILE A 131 -2.49 5.99 -4.34
N LEU A 132 -3.40 5.27 -3.66
CA LEU A 132 -4.65 4.80 -4.29
C LEU A 132 -5.52 5.94 -4.80
N ALA A 133 -5.62 7.04 -4.03
CA ALA A 133 -6.37 8.23 -4.44
C ALA A 133 -5.75 8.96 -5.63
N THR A 134 -4.46 8.75 -5.97
CA THR A 134 -3.90 9.29 -7.22
C THR A 134 -4.55 8.68 -8.46
N TYR A 135 -5.09 7.45 -8.36
CA TYR A 135 -5.70 6.73 -9.48
C TYR A 135 -7.19 7.06 -9.62
N CYS A 136 -7.96 6.96 -8.54
CA CYS A 136 -9.42 7.10 -8.58
C CYS A 136 -9.97 8.34 -7.85
N GLY A 137 -9.10 9.13 -7.21
CA GLY A 137 -9.49 10.22 -6.33
C GLY A 137 -9.94 9.73 -4.95
N GLY A 138 -10.21 10.69 -4.05
CA GLY A 138 -10.66 10.41 -2.69
C GLY A 138 -10.36 11.58 -1.76
N GLU A 139 -10.99 11.60 -0.59
CA GLU A 139 -10.68 12.55 0.47
C GLU A 139 -10.03 11.77 1.62
N ILE A 140 -8.80 12.15 2.01
CA ILE A 140 -8.09 11.53 3.13
C ILE A 140 -8.11 12.51 4.30
N MET A 141 -8.56 12.04 5.47
CA MET A 141 -8.55 12.82 6.69
C MET A 141 -7.13 12.89 7.27
N ASN A 142 -6.74 14.09 7.73
CA ASN A 142 -5.44 14.35 8.36
C ASN A 142 -4.22 13.81 7.57
N PRO A 143 -4.09 14.09 6.26
CA PRO A 143 -3.04 13.51 5.44
C PRO A 143 -1.64 13.92 5.89
N GLU A 144 -1.52 14.99 6.68
CA GLU A 144 -0.29 15.50 7.27
C GLU A 144 0.44 14.49 8.18
N ILE A 145 -0.22 13.43 8.63
CA ILE A 145 0.41 12.37 9.42
C ILE A 145 1.59 11.69 8.70
N VAL A 146 1.59 11.69 7.37
CA VAL A 146 2.71 11.14 6.58
C VAL A 146 4.03 11.87 6.86
N LYS A 147 3.98 13.13 7.31
CA LYS A 147 5.16 13.95 7.62
C LYS A 147 5.97 13.42 8.80
N VAL A 148 5.41 12.54 9.62
CA VAL A 148 6.14 11.88 10.72
C VAL A 148 7.33 11.09 10.20
N THR A 149 7.22 10.48 9.01
CA THR A 149 8.31 9.71 8.41
C THR A 149 8.80 10.29 7.10
N HIS A 150 7.94 10.98 6.34
CA HIS A 150 8.27 11.54 5.03
C HIS A 150 7.65 12.95 4.88
N PRO A 151 8.31 14.00 5.40
CA PRO A 151 7.81 15.39 5.37
C PRO A 151 7.38 15.88 3.98
N ASP A 152 8.12 15.47 2.95
CA ASP A 152 7.93 15.95 1.58
C ASP A 152 7.05 15.03 0.72
N PHE A 153 6.48 13.96 1.30
CA PHE A 153 5.73 12.95 0.54
C PHE A 153 4.53 13.54 -0.23
N LEU A 154 3.71 14.38 0.41
CA LEU A 154 2.54 14.97 -0.25
C LEU A 154 2.94 15.90 -1.40
N GLU A 155 4.01 16.66 -1.24
CA GLU A 155 4.51 17.55 -2.29
C GLU A 155 5.11 16.76 -3.45
N MET A 156 5.84 15.68 -3.14
CA MET A 156 6.32 14.73 -4.15
C MET A 156 5.15 14.19 -4.98
N ILE A 157 4.07 13.70 -4.34
CA ILE A 157 2.89 13.18 -5.05
C ILE A 157 2.20 14.26 -5.88
N LYS A 158 2.02 15.48 -5.34
CA LYS A 158 1.42 16.61 -6.10
C LYS A 158 2.25 17.03 -7.30
N SER A 159 3.57 16.86 -7.25
CA SER A 159 4.47 17.20 -8.34
C SER A 159 4.41 16.22 -9.51
N LEU A 160 3.85 15.03 -9.31
CA LEU A 160 3.72 14.03 -10.36
C LEU A 160 2.71 14.49 -11.42
N LYS A 161 3.13 14.44 -12.68
CA LYS A 161 2.24 14.64 -13.83
C LYS A 161 1.50 13.33 -14.14
N ILE A 162 0.52 13.03 -13.30
CA ILE A 162 -0.33 11.85 -13.48
C ILE A 162 -1.42 12.20 -14.49
N LEU A 163 -1.40 11.54 -15.65
CA LEU A 163 -2.52 11.57 -16.58
C LEU A 163 -3.65 10.73 -15.96
N GLN A 164 -4.82 11.33 -15.74
CA GLN A 164 -5.96 10.55 -15.28
C GLN A 164 -6.31 9.47 -16.33
N PRO A 165 -6.69 8.25 -15.89
CA PRO A 165 -7.02 7.14 -16.78
C PRO A 165 -8.20 7.43 -17.71
#